data_AF-A0AAW0YDL5-F1
#
_entry.id   AF-A0AAW0YDL5-F1
#
_cell.length_a   1.000
_cell.length_b   1.000
_cell.length_c   1.000
_cell.angle_alpha   90.00
_cell.angle_beta   90.00
_cell.angle_gamma   90.00
#
_symmetry.space_group_name_H-M   'P 1'
#
loop_
_entity.id
_entity.type
_entity.pdbx_description
1 polymer ?
#
loop_
_entity_poly.entity_id
_entity_poly.type
_entity_poly.pdbx_seq_one_letter_code
_entity_poly.pdbx_strand_id
1 'polypeptide(L)'
;MATFWLARTSAVQGLKVWQRQDQQLLHICQSMSAVDKGQLAKLRKQTGFSISNCKNALEMHGNDFEKAVLSEEQLKNLVTSDGKTLGDLLALTIGTIGENMSLPRAVQIVGSPGLNLVGYSHPSAPEENLTTGKFGVILALKTPGVLSEIARQLCVHVIGMNPKTVGTLSDPKADNPDEETTFVHQEFLIDPTVTVGEVLQEENIEIVDFIRFESGEQLIVN
;
A
#
# COMPACT_ATOMS: atom_id res chain seq x y z
N MET A 1 10.06 -21.03 -25.95
CA MET A 1 10.71 -20.01 -25.10
C MET A 1 9.82 -19.82 -23.89
N ALA A 2 10.40 -20.04 -22.70
CA ALA A 2 9.73 -20.61 -21.53
C ALA A 2 8.61 -19.72 -20.95
N THR A 3 7.46 -20.37 -20.78
CA THR A 3 6.22 -19.90 -20.15
C THR A 3 6.14 -20.58 -18.79
N PHE A 4 5.93 -19.85 -17.69
CA PHE A 4 5.58 -20.45 -16.40
C PHE A 4 4.54 -19.59 -15.65
N TRP A 5 3.62 -20.30 -14.99
CA TRP A 5 2.27 -19.90 -14.58
C TRP A 5 2.14 -19.77 -13.05
N LEU A 6 1.17 -18.95 -12.60
CA LEU A 6 0.18 -19.29 -11.55
C LEU A 6 -1.04 -18.37 -11.74
N ALA A 7 -2.30 -18.79 -11.89
CA ALA A 7 -2.97 -20.07 -11.93
C ALA A 7 -4.09 -20.00 -12.99
N ARG A 8 -4.36 -21.11 -13.68
CA ARG A 8 -5.50 -21.26 -14.60
C ARG A 8 -6.69 -21.86 -13.85
N THR A 9 -7.83 -21.19 -13.86
CA THR A 9 -9.14 -21.85 -13.83
C THR A 9 -9.96 -21.29 -14.99
N SER A 10 -9.97 -22.02 -16.10
CA SER A 10 -10.87 -21.74 -17.22
C SER A 10 -12.19 -22.47 -16.99
N ALA A 11 -13.25 -21.73 -16.66
CA ALA A 11 -14.57 -21.83 -17.30
C ALA A 11 -15.62 -20.97 -16.57
N VAL A 12 -15.89 -19.81 -17.19
CA VAL A 12 -17.22 -19.21 -17.38
C VAL A 12 -17.99 -18.70 -16.15
N GLN A 13 -18.31 -17.40 -16.24
CA GLN A 13 -19.31 -16.59 -15.51
C GLN A 13 -18.92 -15.95 -14.18
N GLY A 14 -18.39 -14.73 -14.31
CA GLY A 14 -18.86 -13.57 -13.53
C GLY A 14 -18.32 -13.46 -12.12
N LEU A 15 -17.25 -12.68 -11.94
CA LEU A 15 -16.94 -12.10 -10.64
C LEU A 15 -18.01 -11.03 -10.34
N LYS A 16 -19.07 -11.47 -9.67
CA LYS A 16 -20.04 -10.59 -9.03
C LYS A 16 -19.35 -9.86 -7.89
N VAL A 17 -19.40 -8.53 -7.97
CA VAL A 17 -19.30 -7.62 -6.83
C VAL A 17 -20.25 -8.13 -5.75
N TRP A 18 -19.72 -8.67 -4.65
CA TRP A 18 -20.51 -8.91 -3.45
C TRP A 18 -20.70 -7.58 -2.74
N GLN A 19 -21.70 -6.82 -3.21
CA GLN A 19 -22.35 -5.81 -2.39
C GLN A 19 -23.20 -6.58 -1.38
N ARG A 20 -22.69 -6.75 -0.16
CA ARG A 20 -23.44 -7.37 0.94
C ARG A 20 -24.48 -6.35 1.43
N GLN A 21 -25.65 -6.36 0.81
CA GLN A 21 -26.88 -5.91 1.44
C GLN A 21 -27.31 -7.01 2.41
N ASP A 22 -26.83 -6.93 3.66
CA ASP A 22 -27.73 -7.17 4.78
C ASP A 22 -27.16 -6.53 6.05
N GLN A 23 -27.97 -5.68 6.66
CA GLN A 23 -27.67 -5.09 7.95
C GLN A 23 -27.77 -6.18 9.02
N GLN A 24 -26.63 -6.53 9.62
CA GLN A 24 -26.62 -6.89 11.04
C GLN A 24 -25.57 -6.04 11.74
N LEU A 25 -26.11 -5.08 12.50
CA LEU A 25 -25.43 -4.19 13.42
C LEU A 25 -24.58 -5.00 14.41
N LEU A 26 -23.28 -5.10 14.14
CA LEU A 26 -22.28 -5.23 15.19
C LEU A 26 -21.79 -3.83 15.51
N HIS A 27 -22.50 -3.16 16.43
CA HIS A 27 -21.95 -2.03 17.16
C HIS A 27 -20.75 -2.54 17.98
N ILE A 28 -19.58 -2.62 17.37
CA ILE A 28 -18.32 -2.62 18.10
C ILE A 28 -18.01 -1.16 18.37
N CYS A 29 -18.68 -0.61 19.38
CA CYS A 29 -18.22 0.60 20.07
C CYS A 29 -16.96 0.20 20.86
N GLN A 30 -15.85 -0.01 20.17
CA GLN A 30 -14.56 -0.08 20.84
C GLN A 30 -14.20 1.33 21.27
N SER A 31 -14.17 1.54 22.59
CA SER A 31 -13.62 2.74 23.20
C SER A 31 -12.26 3.03 22.58
N MET A 32 -12.08 4.24 22.03
CA MET A 32 -10.81 4.69 21.47
C MET A 32 -9.72 4.54 22.55
N SER A 33 -8.89 3.50 22.42
CA SER A 33 -7.74 3.30 23.29
C SER A 33 -6.60 4.18 22.79
N ALA A 34 -5.97 4.93 23.70
CA ALA A 34 -4.81 5.74 23.35
C ALA A 34 -3.73 4.87 22.66
N VAL A 35 -3.18 5.36 21.54
CA VAL A 35 -2.17 4.62 20.79
C VAL A 35 -0.84 4.61 21.54
N ASP A 36 -0.26 3.42 21.69
CA ASP A 36 1.06 3.27 22.28
C ASP A 36 2.13 3.84 21.33
N LYS A 37 2.87 4.85 21.80
CA LYS A 37 3.90 5.54 21.00
C LYS A 37 5.05 4.59 20.61
N GLY A 38 5.33 3.57 21.42
CA GLY A 38 6.34 2.55 21.13
C GLY A 38 5.94 1.64 19.98
N GLN A 39 4.71 1.11 20.01
CA GLN A 39 4.14 0.33 18.91
C GLN A 39 3.99 1.16 17.64
N LEU A 40 3.62 2.43 17.76
CA LEU A 40 3.53 3.36 16.63
C LEU A 40 4.90 3.57 15.98
N ALA A 41 5.95 3.82 16.76
CA ALA A 41 7.30 3.97 16.23
C ALA A 41 7.82 2.66 15.60
N LYS A 42 7.55 1.51 16.24
CA LYS A 42 7.90 0.19 15.73
C LYS A 42 7.18 -0.12 14.42
N LEU A 43 5.89 0.20 14.33
CA LEU A 43 5.05 -0.04 13.16
C LEU A 43 5.50 0.85 12.01
N ARG A 44 5.77 2.12 12.24
CA ARG A 44 6.34 3.02 11.22
C ARG A 44 7.69 2.52 10.73
N LYS A 45 8.55 2.06 11.64
CA LYS A 45 9.89 1.56 11.29
C LYS A 45 9.84 0.27 10.46
N GLN A 46 8.91 -0.64 10.76
CA GLN A 46 8.78 -1.91 10.02
C GLN A 46 7.97 -1.78 8.72
N THR A 47 6.94 -0.92 8.70
CA THR A 47 6.04 -0.79 7.54
C THR A 47 6.41 0.33 6.59
N GLY A 48 7.09 1.37 7.09
CA GLY A 48 7.35 2.60 6.36
C GLY A 48 6.17 3.56 6.25
N PHE A 49 5.01 3.28 6.89
CA PHE A 49 3.83 4.15 6.77
C PHE A 49 3.95 5.46 7.56
N SER A 50 3.09 6.43 7.21
CA SER A 50 2.93 7.66 7.96
C SER A 50 2.48 7.40 9.41
N ILE A 51 2.71 8.39 10.26
CA ILE A 51 2.22 8.38 11.65
C ILE A 51 0.71 8.15 11.69
N SER A 52 -0.03 8.81 10.80
CA SER A 52 -1.48 8.77 10.72
C SER A 52 -2.00 7.35 10.53
N ASN A 53 -1.41 6.60 9.59
CA ASN A 53 -1.87 5.26 9.25
C ASN A 53 -1.39 4.20 10.22
N CYS A 54 -0.16 4.28 10.71
CA CYS A 54 0.26 3.40 11.80
C CYS A 54 -0.60 3.63 13.05
N LYS A 55 -0.99 4.89 13.32
CA LYS A 55 -1.88 5.23 14.43
C LYS A 55 -3.28 4.63 14.19
N ASN A 56 -3.87 4.84 13.02
CA ASN A 56 -5.19 4.28 12.69
C ASN A 56 -5.19 2.74 12.72
N ALA A 57 -4.15 2.10 12.18
CA ALA A 57 -4.03 0.64 12.20
C ALA A 57 -3.91 0.11 13.63
N LEU A 58 -3.15 0.77 14.51
CA LEU A 58 -3.09 0.42 15.93
C LEU A 58 -4.43 0.70 16.62
N GLU A 59 -5.13 1.80 16.33
CA GLU A 59 -6.47 2.07 16.90
C GLU A 59 -7.48 1.01 16.49
N MET A 60 -7.48 0.61 15.21
CA MET A 60 -8.38 -0.42 14.67
C MET A 60 -8.11 -1.82 15.21
N HIS A 61 -6.88 -2.09 15.64
CA HIS A 61 -6.45 -3.39 16.16
C HIS A 61 -6.17 -3.38 17.67
N GLY A 62 -6.54 -2.32 18.39
CA GLY A 62 -6.38 -2.23 19.85
C GLY A 62 -4.92 -2.22 20.32
N ASN A 63 -4.05 -1.50 19.62
CA ASN A 63 -2.60 -1.45 19.78
C ASN A 63 -1.87 -2.78 19.52
N ASP A 64 -2.51 -3.71 18.82
CA ASP A 64 -1.90 -4.98 18.44
C ASP A 64 -1.07 -4.83 17.15
N PHE A 65 0.25 -4.81 17.34
CA PHE A 65 1.23 -4.68 16.27
C PHE A 65 1.12 -5.76 15.19
N GLU A 66 0.89 -7.00 15.61
CA GLU A 66 0.91 -8.16 14.70
C GLU A 66 -0.34 -8.19 13.81
N LYS A 67 -1.42 -7.54 14.21
CA LYS A 67 -2.62 -7.43 13.37
C LYS A 67 -2.52 -6.32 12.31
N ALA A 68 -1.66 -5.32 12.54
CA ALA A 68 -1.51 -4.15 11.67
C ALA A 68 -0.60 -4.38 10.44
N VAL A 69 0.19 -5.47 10.43
CA VAL A 69 1.05 -5.90 9.32
C VAL A 69 0.86 -7.39 9.13
N LEU A 70 0.49 -7.84 7.92
CA LEU A 70 0.46 -9.28 7.66
C LEU A 70 1.89 -9.78 7.51
N SER A 71 2.40 -10.43 8.56
CA SER A 71 3.68 -11.11 8.54
C SER A 71 3.66 -12.28 7.56
N GLU A 72 4.85 -12.76 7.14
CA GLU A 72 4.98 -13.94 6.29
C GLU A 72 4.21 -15.16 6.86
N GLU A 73 4.23 -15.36 8.17
CA GLU A 73 3.51 -16.47 8.82
C GLU A 73 1.99 -16.29 8.73
N GLN A 74 1.49 -15.09 8.97
CA GLN A 74 0.06 -14.80 8.87
C GLN A 74 -0.44 -14.92 7.43
N LEU A 75 0.38 -14.49 6.46
CA LEU A 75 0.07 -14.65 5.03
C LEU A 75 -0.04 -16.10 4.64
N LYS A 76 0.91 -16.94 5.05
CA LYS A 76 0.87 -18.37 4.75
C LYS A 76 -0.39 -19.04 5.29
N ASN A 77 -0.95 -18.56 6.39
CA ASN A 77 -2.16 -19.10 7.01
C ASN A 77 -3.47 -18.61 6.37
N LEU A 78 -3.45 -17.65 5.45
CA LEU A 78 -4.66 -17.19 4.77
C LEU A 78 -5.23 -18.30 3.89
N VAL A 79 -6.54 -18.52 4.00
CA VAL A 79 -7.26 -19.56 3.26
C VAL A 79 -7.89 -18.95 2.01
N THR A 80 -7.67 -19.58 0.86
CA THR A 80 -8.27 -19.18 -0.41
C THR A 80 -9.70 -19.69 -0.55
N SER A 81 -10.41 -19.24 -1.60
CA SER A 81 -11.75 -19.73 -1.95
C SER A 81 -11.86 -21.26 -2.04
N ASP A 82 -10.75 -21.92 -2.34
CA ASP A 82 -10.69 -23.35 -2.61
C ASP A 82 -10.34 -24.15 -1.35
N GLY A 83 -10.30 -23.50 -0.18
CA GLY A 83 -10.07 -24.12 1.13
C GLY A 83 -8.60 -24.46 1.44
N LYS A 84 -7.66 -24.11 0.56
CA LYS A 84 -6.22 -24.29 0.77
C LYS A 84 -5.59 -23.05 1.39
N THR A 85 -4.53 -23.23 2.16
CA THR A 85 -3.76 -22.09 2.66
C THR A 85 -2.87 -21.50 1.56
N LEU A 86 -2.51 -20.22 1.65
CA LEU A 86 -1.51 -19.62 0.76
C LEU A 86 -0.14 -20.31 0.92
N GLY A 87 0.18 -20.82 2.11
CA GLY A 87 1.37 -21.63 2.35
C GLY A 87 1.39 -22.92 1.53
N ASP A 88 0.25 -23.62 1.44
CA ASP A 88 0.12 -24.83 0.63
C ASP A 88 0.27 -24.52 -0.87
N LEU A 89 -0.34 -23.43 -1.33
CA LEU A 89 -0.21 -22.98 -2.72
C LEU A 89 1.22 -22.56 -3.05
N LEU A 90 1.90 -21.86 -2.14
CA LEU A 90 3.30 -21.50 -2.28
C LEU A 90 4.18 -22.76 -2.39
N ALA A 91 3.99 -23.73 -1.49
CA ALA A 91 4.73 -24.99 -1.52
C ALA A 91 4.48 -25.80 -2.82
N LEU A 92 3.23 -25.85 -3.29
CA LEU A 92 2.88 -26.49 -4.56
C LEU A 92 3.57 -25.80 -5.74
N THR A 93 3.64 -24.47 -5.71
CA THR A 93 4.28 -23.67 -6.76
C THR A 93 5.79 -23.91 -6.79
N ILE A 94 6.43 -23.94 -5.61
CA ILE A 94 7.86 -24.26 -5.46
C ILE A 94 8.13 -25.65 -6.03
N GLY A 95 7.28 -26.64 -5.71
CA GLY A 95 7.42 -28.00 -6.23
C GLY A 95 7.22 -28.11 -7.76
N THR A 96 6.37 -27.24 -8.34
CA THR A 96 6.06 -27.27 -9.78
C THR A 96 7.10 -26.55 -10.63
N ILE A 97 7.56 -25.37 -10.16
CA ILE A 97 8.54 -24.55 -10.86
C ILE A 97 9.97 -25.05 -10.58
N GLY A 98 10.22 -25.54 -9.37
CA GLY A 98 11.54 -25.94 -8.91
C GLY A 98 12.42 -24.77 -8.44
N GLU A 99 11.83 -23.60 -8.23
CA GLU A 99 12.50 -22.39 -7.76
C GLU A 99 12.05 -21.99 -6.37
N ASN A 100 12.96 -21.36 -5.61
CA ASN A 100 12.64 -20.85 -4.27
C ASN A 100 11.75 -19.60 -4.38
N MET A 101 10.68 -19.55 -3.58
CA MET A 101 9.76 -18.41 -3.53
C MET A 101 9.38 -18.10 -2.09
N SER A 102 9.12 -16.82 -1.81
CA SER A 102 8.66 -16.36 -0.51
C SER A 102 7.58 -15.29 -0.65
N LEU A 103 6.75 -15.16 0.38
CA LEU A 103 5.73 -14.11 0.51
C LEU A 103 6.06 -13.26 1.75
N PRO A 104 7.05 -12.35 1.65
CA PRO A 104 7.66 -11.73 2.82
C PRO A 104 6.74 -10.75 3.55
N ARG A 105 5.82 -10.09 2.83
CA ARG A 105 4.83 -9.17 3.40
C ARG A 105 3.70 -8.92 2.42
N ALA A 106 2.56 -8.53 2.95
CA ALA A 106 1.48 -7.91 2.21
C ALA A 106 0.81 -6.87 3.09
N VAL A 107 0.14 -5.92 2.45
CA VAL A 107 -0.58 -4.86 3.13
C VAL A 107 -1.97 -4.76 2.52
N GLN A 108 -2.97 -4.70 3.38
CA GLN A 108 -4.33 -4.40 3.01
C GLN A 108 -4.64 -2.98 3.45
N ILE A 109 -5.15 -2.16 2.53
CA ILE A 109 -5.67 -0.84 2.85
C ILE A 109 -7.18 -0.86 2.63
N VAL A 110 -7.93 -0.36 3.61
CA VAL A 110 -9.37 -0.19 3.52
C VAL A 110 -9.66 1.30 3.47
N GLY A 111 -10.29 1.75 2.38
CA GLY A 111 -10.70 3.13 2.22
C GLY A 111 -11.91 3.47 3.08
N SER A 112 -11.88 4.62 3.75
CA SER A 112 -13.07 5.24 4.34
C SER A 112 -13.86 6.00 3.26
N PRO A 113 -15.17 6.24 3.43
CA PRO A 113 -15.93 7.06 2.48
C PRO A 113 -15.25 8.41 2.22
N GLY A 114 -15.05 8.75 0.94
CA GLY A 114 -14.34 9.97 0.52
C GLY A 114 -12.81 9.84 0.40
N LEU A 115 -12.24 8.68 0.76
CA LEU A 115 -10.84 8.35 0.49
C LEU A 115 -10.72 7.57 -0.83
N ASN A 116 -9.90 8.08 -1.74
CA ASN A 116 -9.55 7.41 -2.98
C ASN A 116 -8.23 6.64 -2.80
N LEU A 117 -8.22 5.39 -3.26
CA LEU A 117 -7.01 4.56 -3.31
C LEU A 117 -6.57 4.39 -4.77
N VAL A 118 -5.33 4.76 -5.07
CA VAL A 118 -4.75 4.65 -6.41
C VAL A 118 -3.52 3.76 -6.37
N GLY A 119 -3.57 2.64 -7.08
CA GLY A 119 -2.46 1.69 -7.19
C GLY A 119 -1.72 1.84 -8.50
N TYR A 120 -0.40 1.73 -8.47
CA TYR A 120 0.44 1.70 -9.67
C TYR A 120 1.66 0.79 -9.46
N SER A 121 2.13 0.12 -10.51
CA SER A 121 3.35 -0.68 -10.47
C SER A 121 4.33 -0.28 -11.58
N HIS A 122 5.62 -0.54 -11.36
CA HIS A 122 6.66 -0.23 -12.34
C HIS A 122 7.79 -1.28 -12.36
N PRO A 123 8.28 -1.72 -13.54
CA PRO A 123 7.59 -1.64 -14.83
C PRO A 123 6.21 -2.28 -14.71
N SER A 124 5.20 -1.64 -15.29
CA SER A 124 3.82 -2.13 -15.18
C SER A 124 3.62 -3.27 -16.17
N ALA A 125 3.29 -4.45 -15.67
CA ALA A 125 2.74 -5.56 -16.43
C ALA A 125 1.30 -5.80 -15.94
N PRO A 126 0.32 -5.02 -16.48
CA PRO A 126 -1.08 -5.16 -16.09
C PRO A 126 -1.68 -6.41 -16.75
N GLU A 127 -2.35 -7.22 -15.95
CA GLU A 127 -3.27 -8.28 -16.37
C GLU A 127 -4.67 -7.98 -15.84
N GLU A 128 -5.67 -8.82 -16.17
CA GLU A 128 -7.06 -8.58 -15.73
C GLU A 128 -7.15 -8.39 -14.20
N ASN A 129 -7.49 -7.17 -13.78
CA ASN A 129 -7.63 -6.74 -12.38
C ASN A 129 -6.38 -6.88 -11.50
N LEU A 130 -5.19 -7.08 -12.09
CA LEU A 130 -3.94 -7.23 -11.35
C LEU A 130 -2.84 -6.42 -12.04
N THR A 131 -2.06 -5.67 -11.26
CA THR A 131 -0.86 -5.01 -11.75
C THR A 131 0.35 -5.61 -11.05
N THR A 132 1.37 -5.96 -11.81
CA THR A 132 2.62 -6.53 -11.29
C THR A 132 3.80 -5.71 -11.79
N GLY A 133 4.85 -5.61 -10.96
CA GLY A 133 6.04 -4.85 -11.28
C GLY A 133 7.12 -5.02 -10.21
N LYS A 134 8.33 -4.52 -10.51
CA LYS A 134 9.44 -4.49 -9.53
C LYS A 134 9.12 -3.55 -8.37
N PHE A 135 8.44 -2.45 -8.66
CA PHE A 135 7.98 -1.46 -7.70
C PHE A 135 6.46 -1.45 -7.68
N GLY A 136 5.89 -1.24 -6.50
CA GLY A 136 4.45 -1.04 -6.32
C GLY A 136 4.21 0.18 -5.44
N VAL A 137 3.22 1.00 -5.79
CA VAL A 137 2.77 2.11 -4.97
C VAL A 137 1.27 2.04 -4.78
N ILE A 138 0.81 2.39 -3.57
CA ILE A 138 -0.58 2.73 -3.30
C ILE A 138 -0.60 4.14 -2.71
N LEU A 139 -1.30 5.06 -3.38
CA LEU A 139 -1.62 6.39 -2.87
C LEU A 139 -2.99 6.38 -2.22
N ALA A 140 -3.10 6.96 -1.03
CA ALA A 140 -4.35 7.29 -0.38
C ALA A 140 -4.53 8.81 -0.42
N LEU A 141 -5.57 9.28 -1.11
CA LEU A 141 -5.78 10.70 -1.35
C LEU A 141 -7.27 11.08 -1.29
N LYS A 142 -7.56 12.34 -0.99
CA LYS A 142 -8.88 12.93 -1.13
C LYS A 142 -8.84 13.98 -2.23
N THR A 143 -9.88 14.00 -3.04
CA THR A 143 -10.08 15.04 -4.05
C THR A 143 -11.56 15.15 -4.36
N PRO A 144 -12.10 16.37 -4.55
CA PRO A 144 -13.46 16.54 -5.06
C PRO A 144 -13.54 16.30 -6.58
N GLY A 145 -12.41 16.23 -7.28
CA GLY A 145 -12.33 16.04 -8.72
C GLY A 145 -12.31 14.58 -9.16
N VAL A 146 -12.31 14.37 -10.48
CA VAL A 146 -12.06 13.05 -11.06
C VAL A 146 -10.55 12.77 -10.97
N LEU A 147 -10.19 11.58 -10.50
CA LEU A 147 -8.81 11.10 -10.52
C LEU A 147 -8.30 11.08 -11.95
N SER A 148 -7.41 12.02 -12.26
CA SER A 148 -6.84 12.24 -13.59
C SER A 148 -5.48 11.56 -13.75
N GLU A 149 -4.81 11.83 -14.88
CA GLU A 149 -3.42 11.43 -15.15
C GLU A 149 -2.46 11.82 -14.01
N ILE A 150 -2.77 12.88 -13.25
CA ILE A 150 -1.96 13.34 -12.13
C ILE A 150 -1.75 12.27 -11.06
N ALA A 151 -2.75 11.43 -10.79
CA ALA A 151 -2.64 10.40 -9.77
C ALA A 151 -1.58 9.35 -10.16
N ARG A 152 -1.51 9.00 -11.46
CA ARG A 152 -0.46 8.13 -12.00
C ARG A 152 0.91 8.79 -11.90
N GLN A 153 1.00 10.09 -12.21
CA GLN A 153 2.24 10.85 -12.13
C GLN A 153 2.77 10.94 -10.70
N LEU A 154 1.89 11.18 -9.72
CA LEU A 154 2.21 11.16 -8.29
C LEU A 154 2.73 9.77 -7.87
N CYS A 155 2.11 8.67 -8.34
CA CYS A 155 2.62 7.32 -8.07
C CYS A 155 4.05 7.12 -8.62
N VAL A 156 4.29 7.56 -9.86
CA VAL A 156 5.61 7.48 -10.49
C VAL A 156 6.64 8.31 -9.72
N HIS A 157 6.25 9.49 -9.25
CA HIS A 157 7.09 10.31 -8.39
C HIS A 157 7.44 9.56 -7.09
N VAL A 158 6.48 8.98 -6.38
CA VAL A 158 6.77 8.21 -5.15
C VAL A 158 7.73 7.05 -5.41
N ILE A 159 7.60 6.36 -6.55
CA ILE A 159 8.53 5.30 -6.93
C ILE A 159 9.95 5.83 -7.14
N GLY A 160 10.09 6.93 -7.89
CA GLY A 160 11.36 7.50 -8.31
C GLY A 160 12.09 8.30 -7.23
N MET A 161 11.37 9.15 -6.50
CA MET A 161 11.92 10.07 -5.48
C MET A 161 11.92 9.49 -4.07
N ASN A 162 11.29 8.31 -3.87
CA ASN A 162 11.30 7.54 -2.61
C ASN A 162 11.08 8.39 -1.33
N PRO A 163 10.06 9.28 -1.29
CA PRO A 163 9.76 10.06 -0.10
C PRO A 163 9.51 9.15 1.11
N LYS A 164 9.83 9.64 2.29
CA LYS A 164 9.67 8.92 3.57
C LYS A 164 8.46 9.35 4.36
N THR A 165 7.99 10.58 4.13
CA THR A 165 6.79 11.11 4.77
C THR A 165 6.00 11.97 3.81
N VAL A 166 4.69 12.10 4.02
CA VAL A 166 3.87 13.06 3.28
C VAL A 166 4.30 14.50 3.62
N GLY A 167 4.28 14.82 4.92
CA GLY A 167 4.60 16.14 5.45
C GLY A 167 3.51 17.19 5.23
N THR A 168 3.83 18.41 5.64
CA THR A 168 3.01 19.61 5.54
C THR A 168 3.88 20.77 5.07
N LEU A 169 3.27 21.78 4.43
CA LEU A 169 4.01 22.94 3.91
C LEU A 169 4.69 23.80 4.98
N SER A 170 4.36 23.58 6.25
CA SER A 170 5.01 24.22 7.40
C SER A 170 6.23 23.45 7.94
N ASP A 171 6.45 22.22 7.49
CA ASP A 171 7.59 21.43 7.94
C ASP A 171 8.91 22.05 7.40
N PRO A 172 10.03 21.86 8.11
CA PRO A 172 11.32 22.32 7.62
C PRO A 172 11.68 21.62 6.31
N LYS A 173 12.18 22.39 5.35
CA LYS A 173 12.73 21.87 4.09
C LYS A 173 14.20 21.50 4.28
N ALA A 174 14.66 20.49 3.58
CA ALA A 174 16.09 20.20 3.49
C ALA A 174 16.83 21.34 2.78
N ASP A 175 18.06 21.62 3.20
CA ASP A 175 18.91 22.63 2.54
C ASP A 175 19.31 22.18 1.13
N ASN A 176 19.48 20.87 0.94
CA ASN A 176 19.78 20.25 -0.33
C ASN A 176 18.52 19.57 -0.90
N PRO A 177 18.01 19.96 -2.09
CA PRO A 177 16.85 19.33 -2.71
C PRO A 177 16.98 17.82 -2.90
N ASP A 178 18.19 17.33 -3.20
CA ASP A 178 18.44 15.89 -3.41
C ASP A 178 18.28 15.04 -2.14
N GLU A 179 18.34 15.69 -0.97
CA GLU A 179 18.19 15.04 0.34
C GLU A 179 16.78 15.21 0.92
N GLU A 180 15.87 15.87 0.21
CA GLU A 180 14.51 16.07 0.67
C GLU A 180 13.74 14.74 0.71
N THR A 181 13.21 14.41 1.89
CA THR A 181 12.48 13.17 2.14
C THR A 181 10.98 13.38 2.36
N THR A 182 10.57 14.64 2.47
CA THR A 182 9.19 15.09 2.68
C THR A 182 8.53 15.28 1.33
N PHE A 183 7.54 14.44 1.03
CA PHE A 183 6.89 14.38 -0.28
C PHE A 183 6.43 15.75 -0.78
N VAL A 184 5.74 16.54 0.04
CA VAL A 184 5.23 17.87 -0.37
C VAL A 184 6.32 18.89 -0.69
N HIS A 185 7.56 18.65 -0.27
CA HIS A 185 8.70 19.54 -0.51
C HIS A 185 9.60 19.09 -1.66
N GLN A 186 9.46 17.85 -2.13
CA GLN A 186 10.24 17.34 -3.25
C GLN A 186 9.88 18.09 -4.54
N GLU A 187 10.88 18.35 -5.39
CA GLU A 187 10.69 18.82 -6.75
C GLU A 187 9.90 17.78 -7.55
N PHE A 188 8.89 18.21 -8.30
CA PHE A 188 8.03 17.29 -9.00
C PHE A 188 8.80 16.61 -10.14
N LEU A 189 8.68 15.29 -10.25
CA LEU A 189 9.59 14.50 -11.09
C LEU A 189 9.41 14.80 -12.59
N ILE A 190 8.19 15.21 -12.98
CA ILE A 190 7.84 15.53 -14.36
C ILE A 190 8.15 16.99 -14.70
N ASP A 191 8.06 17.87 -13.69
CA ASP A 191 8.39 19.28 -13.81
C ASP A 191 9.13 19.76 -12.54
N PRO A 192 10.47 19.71 -12.56
CA PRO A 192 11.27 20.10 -11.39
C PRO A 192 11.18 21.58 -11.03
N THR A 193 10.51 22.42 -11.83
CA THR A 193 10.34 23.85 -11.53
C THR A 193 9.32 24.11 -10.41
N VAL A 194 8.49 23.12 -10.10
CA VAL A 194 7.48 23.17 -9.05
C VAL A 194 7.68 22.03 -8.06
N THR A 195 7.23 22.24 -6.84
CA THR A 195 7.19 21.20 -5.81
C THR A 195 5.91 20.37 -5.91
N VAL A 196 5.95 19.14 -5.39
CA VAL A 196 4.74 18.32 -5.27
C VAL A 196 3.65 19.04 -4.49
N GLY A 197 4.00 19.76 -3.42
CA GLY A 197 3.04 20.51 -2.60
C GLY A 197 2.26 21.57 -3.39
N GLU A 198 2.93 22.28 -4.31
CA GLU A 198 2.30 23.26 -5.18
C GLU A 198 1.34 22.58 -6.18
N VAL A 199 1.77 21.47 -6.79
CA VAL A 199 0.94 20.67 -7.70
C VAL A 199 -0.31 20.15 -6.98
N LEU A 200 -0.18 19.68 -5.74
CA LEU A 200 -1.32 19.21 -4.94
C LEU A 200 -2.32 20.32 -4.63
N GLN A 201 -1.84 21.54 -4.37
CA GLN A 201 -2.71 22.70 -4.15
C GLN A 201 -3.45 23.11 -5.42
N GLU A 202 -2.77 23.15 -6.56
CA GLU A 202 -3.36 23.51 -7.86
C GLU A 202 -4.46 22.54 -8.28
N GLU A 203 -4.21 21.23 -8.10
CA GLU A 203 -5.14 20.16 -8.47
C GLU A 203 -6.20 19.88 -7.38
N ASN A 204 -6.14 20.58 -6.25
CA ASN A 204 -7.02 20.39 -5.09
C ASN A 204 -7.05 18.92 -4.60
N ILE A 205 -5.86 18.36 -4.41
CA ILE A 205 -5.62 16.99 -3.94
C ILE A 205 -5.00 17.05 -2.55
N GLU A 206 -5.61 16.33 -1.61
CA GLU A 206 -5.04 16.09 -0.28
C GLU A 206 -4.46 14.67 -0.25
N ILE A 207 -3.15 14.55 -0.09
CA ILE A 207 -2.49 13.25 0.08
C ILE A 207 -2.57 12.88 1.56
N VAL A 208 -3.27 11.78 1.83
CA VAL A 208 -3.45 11.26 3.18
C VAL A 208 -2.26 10.39 3.56
N ASP A 209 -1.86 9.48 2.66
CA ASP A 209 -0.66 8.68 2.81
C ASP A 209 -0.26 8.01 1.49
N PHE A 210 0.90 7.36 1.50
CA PHE A 210 1.33 6.46 0.45
C PHE A 210 2.07 5.25 1.01
N ILE A 211 2.11 4.19 0.21
CA ILE A 211 2.95 3.03 0.44
C ILE A 211 3.77 2.81 -0.81
N ARG A 212 5.07 2.56 -0.63
CA ARG A 212 5.99 2.13 -1.68
C ARG A 212 6.54 0.75 -1.33
N PHE A 213 6.50 -0.15 -2.30
CA PHE A 213 7.13 -1.46 -2.26
C PHE A 213 8.20 -1.54 -3.34
N GLU A 214 9.30 -2.18 -2.99
CA GLU A 214 10.33 -2.59 -3.93
C GLU A 214 10.63 -4.08 -3.75
N SER A 215 10.61 -4.81 -4.87
CA SER A 215 10.96 -6.22 -4.90
C SER A 215 12.43 -6.40 -4.52
N GLY A 216 12.68 -7.29 -3.55
CA GLY A 216 14.01 -7.53 -3.00
C GLY A 216 14.44 -6.54 -1.90
N GLU A 217 13.58 -5.58 -1.51
CA GLU A 217 13.85 -4.74 -0.34
C GLU A 217 13.95 -5.61 0.92
N GLN A 218 15.09 -5.49 1.63
CA GLN A 218 15.26 -6.16 2.91
C GLN A 218 14.44 -5.41 3.96
N LEU A 219 13.54 -6.12 4.62
CA LEU A 219 12.89 -5.62 5.82
C LEU A 219 13.96 -5.50 6.91
N ILE A 220 14.28 -4.27 7.31
CA ILE A 220 15.18 -4.04 8.44
C ILE A 220 14.40 -4.39 9.71
N VAL A 221 14.47 -5.67 10.10
CA VAL A 221 13.99 -6.16 11.39
C VAL A 221 15.10 -5.89 12.41
N ASN A 222 15.09 -4.71 13.03
CA ASN A 222 15.88 -4.43 14.23
C ASN A 222 15.03 -4.64 15.48
#